data_AF-A0AA95IAS6-F1
#
_entry.id   AF-A0AA95IAS6-F1
#
_cell.length_a   1.000
_cell.length_b   1.000
_cell.length_c   1.000
_cell.angle_alpha   90.00
_cell.angle_beta   90.00
_cell.angle_gamma   90.00
#
_symmetry.space_group_name_H-M   'P 1'
#
loop_
_entity.id
_entity.type
_entity.pdbx_description
1 polymer ?
#
loop_
_entity_poly.entity_id
_entity_poly.type
_entity_poly.pdbx_seq_one_letter_code
_entity_poly.pdbx_strand_id
1 'polypeptide(L)'
;MLKENSVGRKNLIFDQIFAGKGTINYVIRWQSPKNLTLQQRQDIERMLGRQLNNWTKHLKGDDGWPYGDIPVKVVGWAVANPAQILNKQPNEIVYTQTIVDELSRTDQL
;
A
#
# COMPACT_ATOMS: atom_id res chain seq x y z
N MET A 1 -3.29 13.86 -24.17
CA MET A 1 -3.28 12.39 -24.23
C MET A 1 -1.82 11.97 -24.32
N LEU A 2 -1.30 11.35 -23.27
CA LEU A 2 0.10 10.93 -23.23
C LEU A 2 0.34 9.81 -24.23
N LYS A 3 1.45 9.90 -24.96
CA LYS A 3 1.87 8.98 -26.02
C LYS A 3 2.24 7.58 -25.48
N GLU A 4 2.36 7.46 -24.16
CA GLU A 4 2.76 6.24 -23.48
C GLU A 4 1.54 5.45 -22.97
N ASN A 5 1.37 4.22 -23.45
CA ASN A 5 0.25 3.34 -23.09
C ASN A 5 0.46 2.62 -21.73
N SER A 6 1.40 3.09 -20.91
CA SER A 6 1.68 2.54 -19.58
C SER A 6 0.49 2.65 -18.62
N VAL A 7 -0.46 3.57 -18.91
CA VAL A 7 -1.74 3.77 -18.20
C VAL A 7 -2.94 3.02 -18.80
N GLY A 8 -2.74 2.19 -19.83
CA GLY A 8 -3.82 1.35 -20.37
C GLY A 8 -4.38 0.34 -19.35
N ARG A 9 -3.59 0.01 -18.32
CA ARG A 9 -4.03 -0.71 -17.13
C ARG A 9 -4.67 0.27 -16.16
N LYS A 10 -5.94 0.04 -15.83
CA LYS A 10 -6.66 0.81 -14.80
C LYS A 10 -6.10 0.47 -13.41
N ASN A 11 -6.20 1.42 -12.47
CA ASN A 11 -5.85 1.25 -11.05
C ASN A 11 -4.34 1.25 -10.75
N LEU A 12 -3.56 2.01 -11.51
CA LEU A 12 -2.17 2.29 -11.16
C LEU A 12 -2.09 3.18 -9.92
N ILE A 13 -0.90 3.28 -9.33
CA ILE A 13 -0.68 4.13 -8.17
C ILE A 13 -0.98 5.62 -8.47
N PHE A 14 -0.76 6.08 -9.70
CA PHE A 14 -1.18 7.43 -10.14
C PHE A 14 -2.69 7.62 -10.02
N ASP A 15 -3.47 6.67 -10.55
CA ASP A 15 -4.94 6.71 -10.50
C ASP A 15 -5.43 6.74 -9.06
N GLN A 16 -4.80 5.94 -8.19
CA GLN A 16 -5.15 5.87 -6.78
C GLN A 16 -4.83 7.18 -6.04
N ILE A 17 -3.69 7.83 -6.33
CA ILE A 17 -3.35 9.13 -5.76
C ILE A 17 -4.32 10.22 -6.23
N PHE A 18 -4.70 10.23 -7.52
CA PHE A 18 -5.69 11.16 -8.04
C PHE A 18 -7.08 10.95 -7.43
N ALA A 19 -7.54 9.70 -7.36
CA ALA A 19 -8.81 9.35 -6.70
C ALA A 19 -8.80 9.73 -5.21
N GLY A 20 -7.65 9.56 -4.55
CA GLY A 20 -7.40 9.99 -3.17
C GLY A 20 -7.08 11.48 -3.01
N LYS A 21 -7.19 12.28 -4.08
CA LYS A 21 -6.93 13.73 -4.10
C LYS A 21 -5.57 14.11 -3.49
N GLY A 22 -4.51 13.38 -3.83
CA GLY A 22 -3.16 13.60 -3.34
C GLY A 22 -2.83 12.83 -2.06
N THR A 23 -3.63 11.84 -1.68
CA THR A 23 -3.37 10.95 -0.54
C THR A 23 -3.46 9.49 -0.98
N ILE A 24 -2.85 8.58 -0.21
CA ILE A 24 -2.96 7.14 -0.47
C ILE A 24 -3.05 6.33 0.83
N ASN A 25 -3.87 5.28 0.79
CA ASN A 25 -4.05 4.33 1.89
C ASN A 25 -3.51 2.96 1.49
N TYR A 26 -2.79 2.31 2.39
CA TYR A 26 -2.26 0.95 2.21
C TYR A 26 -2.97 -0.04 3.14
N VAL A 27 -3.22 -1.24 2.60
CA VAL A 27 -3.42 -2.46 3.40
C VAL A 27 -2.19 -3.34 3.19
N ILE A 28 -1.53 -3.74 4.26
CA ILE A 28 -0.28 -4.48 4.19
C ILE A 28 -0.54 -5.96 4.42
N ARG A 29 -0.12 -6.80 3.47
CA ARG A 29 -0.05 -8.25 3.67
C ARG A 29 1.20 -8.59 4.46
N TRP A 30 1.01 -9.17 5.64
CA TRP A 30 2.07 -9.62 6.53
C TRP A 30 2.12 -11.15 6.54
N GLN A 31 3.00 -11.72 5.72
CA GLN A 31 3.15 -13.17 5.54
C GLN A 31 4.20 -13.79 6.50
N SER A 32 4.54 -13.10 7.58
CA SER A 32 5.50 -13.59 8.58
C SER A 32 4.75 -14.19 9.78
N PRO A 33 5.29 -15.23 10.44
CA PRO A 33 4.72 -15.72 11.70
C PRO A 33 4.97 -14.75 12.86
N LYS A 34 5.84 -13.75 12.72
CA LYS A 34 6.18 -12.80 13.78
C LYS A 34 5.03 -11.84 14.08
N ASN A 35 4.92 -11.45 15.34
CA ASN A 35 4.00 -10.39 15.76
C ASN A 35 4.50 -9.01 15.33
N LEU A 36 3.57 -8.08 15.13
CA LEU A 36 3.79 -6.68 14.78
C LEU A 36 3.43 -5.78 15.97
N THR A 37 4.43 -5.07 16.50
CA THR A 37 4.23 -4.05 17.54
C THR A 37 3.72 -2.74 16.93
N LEU A 38 3.13 -1.86 17.75
CA LEU A 38 2.66 -0.53 17.31
C LEU A 38 3.78 0.29 16.68
N GLN A 39 4.96 0.26 17.32
CA GLN A 39 6.14 0.95 16.83
C GLN A 39 6.55 0.46 15.44
N GLN A 40 6.64 -0.86 15.23
CA GLN A 40 6.99 -1.44 13.93
C GLN A 40 6.00 -1.02 12.84
N ARG A 41 4.70 -1.02 13.14
CA ARG A 41 3.67 -0.61 12.17
C ARG A 41 3.76 0.87 11.82
N GLN A 42 4.04 1.74 12.80
CA GLN A 42 4.31 3.16 12.56
C GLN A 42 5.61 3.36 11.76
N ASP A 43 6.65 2.57 12.01
CA ASP A 43 7.91 2.63 11.25
C ASP A 43 7.70 2.21 9.79
N ILE A 44 6.87 1.20 9.54
CA ILE A 44 6.47 0.77 8.21
C ILE A 44 5.69 1.89 7.48
N GLU A 45 4.72 2.52 8.14
CA GLU A 45 3.99 3.66 7.55
C GLU A 45 4.94 4.81 7.18
N ARG A 46 5.84 5.20 8.10
CA ARG A 46 6.86 6.22 7.83
C ARG A 46 7.77 5.82 6.67
N MET A 47 8.18 4.57 6.61
CA MET A 47 9.01 4.05 5.52
C MET A 47 8.28 4.11 4.17
N LEU A 48 7.01 3.69 4.11
CA LEU A 48 6.21 3.80 2.89
C LEU A 48 6.04 5.26 2.45
N GLY A 49 5.79 6.16 3.41
CA GLY A 49 5.75 7.60 3.17
C GLY A 49 7.04 8.13 2.55
N ARG A 50 8.21 7.76 3.09
CA ARG A 50 9.50 8.15 2.52
C ARG A 50 9.72 7.59 1.12
N GLN A 51 9.41 6.31 0.89
CA GLN A 51 9.60 5.67 -0.41
C GLN A 51 8.72 6.31 -1.48
N LEU A 52 7.43 6.50 -1.18
CA LEU A 52 6.49 7.10 -2.11
C LEU A 52 6.88 8.53 -2.45
N ASN A 53 7.22 9.34 -1.45
CA ASN A 53 7.61 10.73 -1.69
C ASN A 53 8.97 10.88 -2.36
N ASN A 54 9.90 9.94 -2.13
CA ASN A 54 11.15 9.89 -2.88
C ASN A 54 10.93 9.57 -4.35
N TRP A 55 9.88 8.84 -4.70
CA TRP A 55 9.50 8.61 -6.08
C TRP A 55 8.73 9.81 -6.67
N THR A 56 7.67 10.27 -6.00
CA THR A 56 6.83 11.38 -6.52
C THR A 56 7.55 12.72 -6.60
N LYS A 57 8.67 12.92 -5.88
CA LYS A 57 9.50 14.12 -6.06
C LYS A 57 9.94 14.33 -7.51
N HIS A 58 10.13 13.25 -8.27
CA HIS A 58 10.53 13.31 -9.67
C HIS A 58 9.36 13.64 -10.61
N LEU A 59 8.12 13.56 -10.12
CA LEU A 59 6.92 13.94 -10.86
C LEU A 59 6.56 15.42 -10.64
N LYS A 60 7.06 16.07 -9.59
CA LYS A 60 6.73 17.47 -9.29
C LYS A 60 7.17 18.37 -10.44
N GLY A 61 6.20 19.03 -11.08
CA GLY A 61 6.42 19.91 -12.23
C GLY A 61 6.56 19.18 -13.57
N ASP A 62 6.49 17.85 -13.58
CA ASP A 62 6.45 17.04 -14.80
C ASP A 62 4.99 16.71 -15.16
N ASP A 63 4.67 16.82 -16.44
CA ASP A 63 3.36 16.50 -17.05
C ASP A 63 2.11 16.97 -16.26
N GLY A 64 2.20 18.15 -15.62
CA GLY A 64 1.08 18.73 -14.88
C GLY A 64 0.74 18.03 -13.56
N TRP A 65 1.64 17.23 -12.98
CA TRP A 65 1.42 16.58 -11.69
C TRP A 65 1.02 17.60 -10.60
N PRO A 66 -0.19 17.51 -10.00
CA PRO A 66 -0.75 18.58 -9.19
C PRO A 66 -0.42 18.46 -7.70
N TYR A 67 0.29 17.40 -7.29
CA TYR A 67 0.45 17.05 -5.88
C TYR A 67 1.89 17.25 -5.38
N GLY A 68 2.00 17.77 -4.16
CA GLY A 68 3.26 17.90 -3.43
C GLY A 68 3.67 16.59 -2.76
N ASP A 69 3.97 16.65 -1.46
CA ASP A 69 4.16 15.44 -0.68
C ASP A 69 2.83 14.71 -0.51
N ILE A 70 2.84 13.41 -0.74
CA ILE A 70 1.68 12.52 -0.68
C ILE A 70 1.61 11.93 0.73
N PRO A 71 0.58 12.29 1.55
CA PRO A 71 0.34 11.63 2.82
C PRO A 71 0.00 10.16 2.61
N VAL A 72 0.73 9.30 3.32
CA VAL A 72 0.53 7.85 3.32
C VAL A 72 -0.07 7.43 4.65
N LYS A 73 -1.10 6.59 4.62
CA LYS A 73 -1.65 5.93 5.81
C LYS A 73 -1.72 4.42 5.61
N VAL A 74 -1.35 3.66 6.62
CA VAL A 74 -1.65 2.23 6.67
C VAL A 74 -2.96 2.04 7.42
N VAL A 75 -4.00 1.66 6.69
CA VAL A 75 -5.37 1.53 7.23
C VAL A 75 -5.72 0.10 7.61
N GLY A 76 -4.89 -0.88 7.21
CA GLY A 76 -5.15 -2.25 7.59
C GLY A 76 -4.00 -3.22 7.36
N TRP A 77 -4.17 -4.40 7.93
CA TRP A 77 -3.17 -5.47 7.97
C TRP A 77 -3.83 -6.79 7.64
N ALA A 78 -3.37 -7.46 6.60
CA ALA A 78 -3.75 -8.82 6.28
C ALA A 78 -2.74 -9.78 6.91
N VAL A 79 -3.17 -10.55 7.90
CA VAL A 79 -2.34 -11.46 8.72
C VAL A 79 -2.93 -12.86 8.75
N ALA A 80 -2.11 -13.88 9.00
CA ALA A 80 -2.60 -15.24 9.15
C ALA A 80 -3.37 -15.44 10.47
N ASN A 81 -2.94 -14.76 11.54
CA ASN A 81 -3.59 -14.80 12.84
C ASN A 81 -3.77 -13.37 13.38
N PRO A 82 -4.99 -12.94 13.76
CA PRO A 82 -5.24 -11.58 14.24
C PRO A 82 -4.45 -11.23 15.49
N ALA A 83 -4.07 -12.22 16.32
CA ALA A 83 -3.24 -12.02 17.50
C ALA A 83 -1.81 -11.53 17.18
N GLN A 84 -1.39 -11.59 15.91
CA GLN A 84 -0.12 -11.04 15.47
C GLN A 84 -0.10 -9.50 15.52
N ILE A 85 -1.25 -8.82 15.50
CA ILE A 85 -1.32 -7.37 15.59
C ILE A 85 -1.40 -6.96 17.06
N LEU A 86 -0.27 -6.57 17.63
CA LEU A 86 -0.18 -6.15 19.03
C LEU A 86 -0.62 -4.69 19.19
N ASN A 87 -1.43 -4.44 20.22
CA ASN A 87 -2.00 -3.12 20.52
C ASN A 87 -2.66 -2.48 19.29
N LYS A 88 -3.64 -3.20 18.73
CA LYS A 88 -4.41 -2.77 17.56
C LYS A 88 -5.12 -1.44 17.85
N GLN A 89 -4.94 -0.47 16.98
CA GLN A 89 -5.60 0.83 17.09
C GLN A 89 -7.02 0.79 16.48
N PRO A 90 -7.95 1.69 16.89
CA PRO A 90 -9.33 1.70 16.40
C PRO A 90 -9.46 1.91 14.88
N ASN A 91 -8.54 2.65 14.29
CA ASN A 91 -8.50 2.97 12.86
C ASN A 91 -7.88 1.88 11.97
N GLU A 92 -7.33 0.82 12.55
CA GLU A 92 -6.74 -0.29 11.80
C GLU A 92 -7.78 -1.38 11.50
N ILE A 93 -7.84 -1.87 10.27
CA ILE A 93 -8.66 -3.05 9.91
C ILE A 93 -7.75 -4.27 9.83
N VAL A 94 -8.15 -5.40 10.43
CA VAL A 94 -7.40 -6.65 10.36
C VAL A 94 -8.15 -7.63 9.47
N TYR A 95 -7.47 -8.08 8.42
CA TYR A 95 -7.99 -9.07 7.48
C TYR A 95 -7.32 -10.42 7.74
N THR A 96 -8.12 -11.47 7.86
CA THR A 96 -7.65 -12.84 8.12
C THR A 96 -8.19 -13.85 7.11
N GLN A 97 -9.17 -13.45 6.30
CA GLN A 97 -9.74 -14.28 5.27
C GLN A 97 -8.72 -14.47 4.15
N THR A 98 -8.56 -15.72 3.72
CA THR A 98 -7.72 -16.09 2.60
C THR A 98 -8.57 -16.73 1.53
N ILE A 99 -8.19 -16.49 0.28
CA ILE A 99 -8.67 -17.26 -0.87
C ILE A 99 -7.47 -18.04 -1.41
N VAL A 100 -7.71 -19.26 -1.86
CA VAL A 100 -6.71 -20.01 -2.60
C VAL A 100 -6.64 -19.40 -3.99
N ASP A 101 -5.47 -18.89 -4.38
CA ASP A 101 -5.23 -18.49 -5.75
C ASP A 101 -5.01 -19.74 -6.60
N GLU A 102 -5.86 -19.98 -7.59
CA GLU A 102 -5.68 -21.12 -8.50
C GLU A 102 -4.47 -20.92 -9.42
N LEU A 103 -4.00 -19.67 -9.61
CA LEU A 103 -2.82 -19.36 -10.43
C LEU A 103 -1.49 -19.71 -9.73
N SER A 104 -1.48 -19.86 -8.41
CA SER A 104 -0.28 -20.27 -7.65
C SER A 104 -0.03 -21.78 -7.67
N ARG A 105 -0.90 -22.58 -8.33
CA ARG A 105 -0.69 -24.03 -8.54
C ARG A 105 0.32 -24.35 -9.65
N THR A 106 0.94 -23.35 -10.26
CA THR A 106 1.98 -23.53 -11.28
C THR A 106 3.24 -24.23 -10.76
N ASP A 107 3.40 -24.34 -9.45
CA ASP A 107 4.50 -25.07 -8.79
C ASP A 107 4.19 -26.57 -8.53
N GLN A 108 3.08 -27.11 -9.06
CA GLN A 108 2.65 -28.51 -8.86
C GLN A 108 2.82 -29.42 -10.10
N LEU A 109 3.72 -29.08 -11.03
CA LEU A 109 4.14 -29.95 -12.14
C LEU A 109 5.59 -30.42 -11.97
#